data_AF-A0A6M0JYS7-F1
#
_entry.id   AF-A0A6M0JYS7-F1
#
_cell.length_a   1.000
_cell.length_b   1.000
_cell.length_c   1.000
_cell.angle_alpha   90.00
_cell.angle_beta   90.00
_cell.angle_gamma   90.00
#
_symmetry.space_group_name_H-M   'P 1'
#
loop_
_entity.id
_entity.type
_entity.pdbx_description
1 polymer ?
#
loop_
_entity_poly.entity_id
_entity_poly.type
_entity_poly.pdbx_seq_one_letter_code
_entity_poly.pdbx_strand_id
1 'polypeptide(L)'
;MSQVFGALSLPLEPIRDLQTYRGVRFPAWVKLGRLLVTGPPGSGKTTLINRLHGWPEEGYIDVTLRGWWKAQSLTLRPREIHLGLPFVGHRDGLTLFEPAWCDDWRHQRLDLDRVRYPPYKRYFWSVDWRSRYSFEFLLPTAERIFEWRRARARRGTHPVDTELDEDQIRQQLSLFALTAQHFHQNGLRVYIRRETQDWIPWGFVGH
;
A
#
# COMPACT_ATOMS: atom_id res chain seq x y z
N MET A 1 15.26 10.50 10.86
CA MET A 1 14.57 9.95 9.67
C MET A 1 14.32 8.48 9.94
N SER A 2 13.08 8.00 9.93
CA SER A 2 12.76 6.61 10.30
C SER A 2 13.51 5.63 9.38
N GLN A 3 14.27 4.70 9.97
CA GLN A 3 15.12 3.72 9.27
C GLN A 3 14.40 2.92 8.16
N VAL A 4 13.06 2.81 8.24
CA VAL A 4 12.15 2.19 7.28
C VAL A 4 12.30 2.69 5.82
N PHE A 5 12.61 3.97 5.62
CA PHE A 5 12.78 4.54 4.28
C PHE A 5 14.23 4.54 3.81
N GLY A 6 15.18 4.05 4.62
CA GLY A 6 16.56 3.87 4.22
C GLY A 6 16.74 2.84 3.09
N ALA A 7 15.73 2.00 2.86
CA ALA A 7 15.71 1.03 1.76
C ALA A 7 15.25 1.63 0.42
N LEU A 8 14.74 2.87 0.40
CA LEU A 8 14.34 3.53 -0.84
C LEU A 8 15.57 4.07 -1.57
N SER A 9 15.66 3.81 -2.86
CA SER A 9 16.67 4.40 -3.74
C SER A 9 16.20 5.70 -4.39
N LEU A 10 14.89 5.93 -4.48
CA LEU A 10 14.32 7.17 -4.99
C LEU A 10 13.99 8.14 -3.84
N PRO A 11 14.34 9.43 -3.97
CA PRO A 11 13.95 10.45 -3.01
C PRO A 11 12.43 10.64 -3.00
N LEU A 12 11.93 11.06 -1.84
CA LEU A 12 10.53 11.42 -1.63
C LEU A 12 10.41 12.91 -1.31
N GLU A 13 9.45 13.57 -1.95
CA GLU A 13 9.15 14.98 -1.70
C GLU A 13 7.68 15.19 -1.32
N PRO A 14 7.38 16.17 -0.46
CA PRO A 14 5.99 16.54 -0.16
C PRO A 14 5.29 17.04 -1.43
N ILE A 15 4.11 16.48 -1.72
CA ILE A 15 3.27 16.94 -2.83
C ILE A 15 2.59 18.24 -2.41
N ARG A 16 2.82 19.30 -3.18
CA ARG A 16 2.29 20.65 -2.89
C ARG A 16 0.93 20.91 -3.56
N ASP A 17 0.72 20.31 -4.73
CA ASP A 17 -0.54 20.46 -5.47
C ASP A 17 -1.60 19.50 -4.89
N LEU A 18 -2.45 20.05 -4.04
CA LEU A 18 -3.36 19.30 -3.18
C LEU A 18 -4.81 19.72 -3.38
N GLN A 19 -5.69 18.74 -3.21
CA GLN A 19 -7.14 18.92 -3.10
C GLN A 19 -7.62 18.26 -1.79
N THR A 20 -8.82 18.62 -1.34
CA THR A 20 -9.37 18.07 -0.10
C THR A 20 -10.65 17.29 -0.37
N TYR A 21 -10.71 16.06 0.13
CA TYR A 21 -11.93 15.28 0.19
C TYR A 21 -12.23 14.93 1.64
N ARG A 22 -13.40 15.38 2.14
CA ARG A 22 -13.89 15.06 3.50
C ARG A 22 -12.85 15.32 4.61
N GLY A 23 -12.16 16.45 4.48
CA GLY A 23 -11.13 16.90 5.40
C GLY A 23 -9.80 16.14 5.32
N VAL A 24 -9.59 15.29 4.30
CA VAL A 24 -8.31 14.62 4.01
C VAL A 24 -7.70 15.22 2.75
N ARG A 25 -6.41 15.56 2.80
CA ARG A 25 -5.66 16.13 1.67
C ARG A 25 -5.15 15.04 0.74
N PHE A 26 -5.32 15.21 -0.56
CA PHE A 26 -4.87 14.30 -1.61
C PHE A 26 -4.12 15.07 -2.69
N PRO A 27 -3.20 14.44 -3.44
CA PRO A 27 -2.68 15.05 -4.65
C PRO A 27 -3.81 15.45 -5.61
N ALA A 28 -3.72 16.61 -6.27
CA ALA A 28 -4.80 17.15 -7.12
C ALA A 28 -5.17 16.22 -8.30
N TRP A 29 -4.26 15.34 -8.72
CA TRP A 29 -4.49 14.35 -9.77
C TRP A 29 -5.26 13.09 -9.32
N VAL A 30 -5.46 12.89 -8.01
CA VAL A 30 -6.21 11.76 -7.46
C VAL A 30 -7.71 11.95 -7.72
N LYS A 31 -8.39 10.88 -8.11
CA LYS A 31 -9.87 10.83 -8.17
C LYS A 31 -10.35 9.77 -7.19
N LEU A 32 -11.29 10.09 -6.31
CA LEU A 32 -11.76 9.13 -5.29
C LEU A 32 -12.26 7.80 -5.90
N GLY A 33 -12.98 7.86 -7.02
CA GLY A 33 -13.42 6.67 -7.76
C GLY A 33 -12.30 5.87 -8.44
N ARG A 34 -11.04 6.19 -8.18
CA ARG A 34 -9.82 5.53 -8.66
C ARG A 34 -8.83 5.19 -7.53
N LEU A 35 -9.14 5.60 -6.30
CA LEU A 35 -8.24 5.47 -5.15
C LEU A 35 -8.25 4.04 -4.60
N LEU A 36 -7.06 3.48 -4.46
CA LEU A 36 -6.79 2.21 -3.82
C LEU A 36 -5.84 2.47 -2.64
N VAL A 37 -6.26 2.10 -1.44
CA VAL A 37 -5.49 2.33 -0.21
C VAL A 37 -4.86 1.02 0.23
N THR A 38 -3.55 1.00 0.47
CA THR A 38 -2.80 -0.17 0.91
C THR A 38 -1.72 0.21 1.92
N GLY A 39 -1.07 -0.78 2.53
CA GLY A 39 -0.10 -0.61 3.62
C GLY A 39 -0.15 -1.78 4.61
N PRO A 40 0.77 -1.82 5.59
CA PRO A 40 0.86 -2.93 6.53
C PRO A 40 -0.34 -3.03 7.48
N PRO A 41 -0.56 -4.20 8.11
CA PRO A 41 -1.54 -4.35 9.18
C PRO A 41 -1.42 -3.26 10.23
N GLY A 42 -2.56 -2.73 10.68
CA GLY A 42 -2.58 -1.66 11.68
C GLY A 42 -2.26 -0.26 11.18
N SER A 43 -1.94 -0.04 9.89
CA SER A 43 -1.57 1.29 9.37
C SER A 43 -2.70 2.33 9.27
N GLY A 44 -3.93 1.97 9.63
CA GLY A 44 -5.08 2.88 9.61
C GLY A 44 -5.88 2.91 8.29
N LYS A 45 -5.66 1.96 7.38
CA LYS A 45 -6.38 1.84 6.09
C LYS A 45 -7.90 1.88 6.26
N THR A 46 -8.45 1.03 7.11
CA THR A 46 -9.90 0.94 7.38
C THR A 46 -10.44 2.26 7.93
N THR A 47 -9.69 2.93 8.80
CA THR A 47 -10.06 4.24 9.35
C THR A 47 -10.13 5.31 8.24
N LEU A 48 -9.18 5.32 7.31
CA LEU A 48 -9.20 6.21 6.17
C LEU A 48 -10.38 5.91 5.23
N ILE A 49 -10.59 4.65 4.87
CA ILE A 49 -11.69 4.23 3.99
C ILE A 49 -13.05 4.59 4.59
N ASN A 50 -13.26 4.36 5.89
CA ASN A 50 -14.48 4.76 6.57
C ASN A 50 -14.67 6.27 6.55
N ARG A 51 -13.64 7.07 6.79
CA ARG A 51 -13.72 8.54 6.68
C ARG A 51 -14.09 9.01 5.26
N LEU A 52 -13.64 8.28 4.25
CA LEU A 52 -13.97 8.54 2.85
C LEU A 52 -15.32 7.94 2.40
N HIS A 53 -16.10 7.33 3.31
CA HIS A 53 -17.25 6.44 3.02
C HIS A 53 -16.97 5.58 1.77
N GLY A 54 -15.79 4.95 1.76
CA GLY A 54 -15.41 4.01 0.73
C GLY A 54 -16.16 2.69 0.85
N TRP A 55 -15.82 1.75 -0.03
CA TRP A 55 -16.40 0.41 0.04
C TRP A 55 -15.93 -0.30 1.31
N PRO A 56 -16.86 -0.85 2.13
CA PRO A 56 -16.50 -1.41 3.44
C PRO A 56 -15.73 -2.73 3.34
N GLU A 57 -15.83 -3.45 2.23
CA GLU A 57 -15.13 -4.71 2.06
C GLU A 57 -13.71 -4.50 1.54
N GLU A 58 -12.77 -5.21 2.16
CA GLU A 58 -11.38 -5.24 1.72
C GLU A 58 -11.25 -5.99 0.39
N GLY A 59 -10.38 -5.49 -0.49
CA GLY A 59 -10.02 -6.20 -1.71
C GLY A 59 -8.73 -6.97 -1.53
N TYR A 60 -8.55 -8.03 -2.30
CA TYR A 60 -7.26 -8.68 -2.50
C TYR A 60 -6.85 -8.58 -3.97
N ILE A 61 -5.57 -8.28 -4.21
CA ILE A 61 -4.95 -8.39 -5.53
C ILE A 61 -3.61 -9.11 -5.44
N ASP A 62 -3.50 -10.23 -6.14
CA ASP A 62 -2.20 -10.86 -6.38
C ASP A 62 -1.53 -10.17 -7.59
N VAL A 63 -0.41 -9.48 -7.32
CA VAL A 63 0.27 -8.68 -8.36
C VAL A 63 1.10 -9.54 -9.31
N THR A 64 1.27 -10.83 -9.01
CA THR A 64 1.95 -11.81 -9.88
C THR A 64 1.05 -12.31 -11.01
N LEU A 65 -0.27 -12.14 -10.87
CA LEU A 65 -1.24 -12.61 -11.85
C LEU A 65 -1.36 -11.64 -13.03
N ARG A 66 -1.22 -12.17 -14.24
CA ARG A 66 -1.40 -11.39 -15.47
C ARG A 66 -2.84 -10.85 -15.52
N GLY A 67 -2.97 -9.53 -15.60
CA GLY A 67 -4.28 -8.89 -15.73
C GLY A 67 -4.99 -8.54 -14.43
N TRP A 68 -4.31 -8.60 -13.27
CA TRP A 68 -4.88 -8.22 -11.97
C TRP A 68 -5.53 -6.83 -11.97
N TRP A 69 -5.07 -5.90 -12.82
CA TRP A 69 -5.65 -4.56 -12.99
C TRP A 69 -7.09 -4.55 -13.52
N LYS A 70 -7.60 -5.70 -13.97
CA LYS A 70 -8.98 -5.93 -14.40
C LYS A 70 -9.81 -6.68 -13.36
N ALA A 71 -9.23 -7.03 -12.21
CA ALA A 71 -9.92 -7.82 -11.20
C ALA A 71 -11.21 -7.11 -10.73
N GLN A 72 -12.27 -7.89 -10.52
CA GLN A 72 -13.55 -7.36 -10.04
C GLN A 72 -13.41 -6.75 -8.63
N SER A 73 -12.45 -7.24 -7.83
CA SER A 73 -12.06 -6.65 -6.55
C SER A 73 -11.56 -5.21 -6.69
N LEU A 74 -11.32 -4.69 -7.89
CA LEU A 74 -10.98 -3.28 -8.07
C LEU A 74 -12.19 -2.41 -8.36
N THR A 75 -13.38 -2.94 -8.64
CA THR A 75 -14.53 -2.20 -9.23
C THR A 75 -15.12 -1.09 -8.34
N LEU A 76 -15.29 -1.32 -7.05
CA LEU A 76 -15.91 -0.37 -6.10
C LEU A 76 -14.84 0.39 -5.33
N ARG A 77 -14.87 1.73 -5.33
CA ARG A 77 -13.78 2.60 -4.86
C ARG A 77 -14.33 3.92 -4.29
N PRO A 78 -13.61 4.60 -3.37
CA PRO A 78 -12.30 4.24 -2.81
C PRO A 78 -12.39 2.97 -1.96
N ARG A 79 -11.35 2.13 -1.96
CA ARG A 79 -11.34 0.89 -1.17
C ARG A 79 -9.97 0.56 -0.62
N GLU A 80 -9.97 -0.20 0.46
CA GLU A 80 -8.79 -0.86 1.00
C GLU A 80 -8.47 -2.09 0.15
N ILE A 81 -7.18 -2.29 -0.12
CA ILE A 81 -6.66 -3.49 -0.79
C ILE A 81 -5.45 -4.06 -0.05
N HIS A 82 -5.43 -5.39 0.02
CA HIS A 82 -4.25 -6.18 0.36
C HIS A 82 -3.54 -6.62 -0.91
N LEU A 83 -2.22 -6.54 -0.88
CA LEU A 83 -1.37 -6.95 -1.98
C LEU A 83 -0.82 -8.35 -1.68
N GLY A 84 -1.10 -9.30 -2.57
CA GLY A 84 -0.33 -10.53 -2.68
C GLY A 84 1.00 -10.22 -3.35
N LEU A 85 2.07 -10.14 -2.56
CA LEU A 85 3.40 -9.78 -3.02
C LEU A 85 4.21 -11.04 -3.38
N PRO A 86 5.03 -10.99 -4.44
CA PRO A 86 5.88 -12.12 -4.81
C PRO A 86 7.04 -12.27 -3.83
N PHE A 87 7.18 -13.47 -3.26
CA PHE A 87 8.33 -13.85 -2.44
C PHE A 87 9.12 -14.98 -3.09
N VAL A 88 10.44 -14.96 -2.91
CA VAL A 88 11.32 -16.04 -3.37
C VAL A 88 10.88 -17.36 -2.73
N GLY A 89 10.76 -18.41 -3.53
CA GLY A 89 10.31 -19.74 -3.07
C GLY A 89 8.79 -19.93 -3.00
N HIS A 90 7.99 -18.87 -3.14
CA HIS A 90 6.53 -18.94 -3.13
C HIS A 90 5.95 -18.78 -4.52
N ARG A 91 5.11 -19.70 -4.98
CA ARG A 91 4.51 -19.66 -6.33
C ARG A 91 3.49 -18.54 -6.49
N ASP A 92 2.66 -18.32 -5.48
CA ASP A 92 1.59 -17.33 -5.48
C ASP A 92 2.03 -16.10 -4.66
N GLY A 93 1.32 -14.97 -4.83
CA GLY A 93 1.56 -13.80 -4.01
C GLY A 93 1.09 -14.01 -2.57
N LEU A 94 1.86 -13.53 -1.60
CA LEU A 94 1.50 -13.58 -0.17
C LEU A 94 1.20 -12.19 0.38
N THR A 95 0.19 -12.09 1.23
CA THR A 95 0.02 -10.89 2.08
C THR A 95 0.95 -10.97 3.30
N LEU A 96 1.34 -9.80 3.82
CA LEU A 96 2.31 -9.71 4.95
C LEU A 96 1.73 -10.08 6.32
N PHE A 97 0.60 -10.79 6.36
CA PHE A 97 -0.05 -11.27 7.57
C PHE A 97 -0.57 -12.71 7.40
N GLU A 98 -0.31 -13.34 6.25
CA GLU A 98 -0.56 -14.77 6.09
C GLU A 98 0.44 -15.59 6.93
N PRO A 99 0.03 -16.75 7.47
CA PRO A 99 0.93 -17.64 8.21
C PRO A 99 2.19 -17.98 7.43
N ALA A 100 2.07 -18.28 6.13
CA ALA A 100 3.20 -18.60 5.25
C ALA A 100 4.25 -17.48 5.17
N TRP A 101 3.88 -16.23 5.38
CA TRP A 101 4.83 -15.12 5.52
C TRP A 101 5.31 -14.95 6.96
N CYS A 102 4.40 -15.03 7.93
CA CYS A 102 4.70 -14.80 9.35
C CYS A 102 5.68 -15.82 9.93
N ASP A 103 5.58 -17.09 9.52
CA ASP A 103 6.38 -18.20 10.05
C ASP A 103 7.89 -18.04 9.78
N ASP A 104 8.25 -17.31 8.71
CA ASP A 104 9.66 -17.12 8.30
C ASP A 104 9.96 -15.69 7.80
N TRP A 105 9.28 -14.69 8.36
CA TRP A 105 9.29 -13.32 7.83
C TRP A 105 10.70 -12.70 7.72
N ARG A 106 11.64 -13.12 8.58
CA ARG A 106 13.02 -12.62 8.62
C ARG A 106 13.82 -13.00 7.37
N HIS A 107 13.52 -14.13 6.75
CA HIS A 107 14.22 -14.62 5.55
C HIS A 107 13.43 -14.40 4.27
N GLN A 108 12.16 -13.99 4.37
CA GLN A 108 11.34 -13.65 3.20
C GLN A 108 11.94 -12.48 2.41
N ARG A 109 12.20 -12.70 1.12
CA ARG A 109 12.71 -11.69 0.18
C ARG A 109 11.74 -11.50 -0.97
N LEU A 110 11.45 -10.24 -1.31
CA LEU A 110 10.61 -9.92 -2.46
C LEU A 110 11.29 -10.32 -3.76
N ASP A 111 10.51 -10.91 -4.66
CA ASP A 111 10.89 -11.20 -6.05
C ASP A 111 10.11 -10.25 -6.98
N LEU A 112 10.57 -9.00 -7.03
CA LEU A 112 9.88 -7.92 -7.73
C LEU A 112 9.76 -8.16 -9.25
N ASP A 113 10.64 -8.98 -9.84
CA ASP A 113 10.61 -9.31 -11.27
C ASP A 113 9.35 -10.10 -11.66
N ARG A 114 8.70 -10.73 -10.68
CA ARG A 114 7.43 -11.44 -10.88
C ARG A 114 6.21 -10.53 -10.86
N VAL A 115 6.34 -9.26 -10.45
CA VAL A 115 5.23 -8.31 -10.49
C VAL A 115 4.82 -8.08 -11.95
N ARG A 116 3.54 -8.26 -12.23
CA ARG A 116 2.98 -8.02 -13.56
C ARG A 116 2.42 -6.62 -13.63
N TYR A 117 2.77 -5.87 -14.67
CA TYR A 117 2.27 -4.52 -14.85
C TYR A 117 1.28 -4.43 -16.01
N PRO A 118 0.30 -3.51 -15.93
CA PRO A 118 -0.53 -3.20 -17.08
C PRO A 118 0.35 -2.76 -18.25
N PRO A 119 0.01 -3.14 -19.50
CA PRO A 119 0.73 -2.64 -20.66
C PRO A 119 0.56 -1.11 -20.75
N TYR A 120 1.54 -0.44 -21.35
CA TYR A 120 1.38 0.96 -21.74
C TYR A 120 0.20 1.11 -22.71
N LYS A 121 -0.48 2.25 -22.62
CA LYS A 121 -1.57 2.60 -23.55
C LYS A 121 -1.04 2.57 -24.98
N ARG A 122 -1.64 1.74 -25.85
CA ARG A 122 -1.20 1.56 -27.25
C ARG A 122 -1.99 2.41 -28.24
N TYR A 123 -3.29 2.56 -28.01
CA TYR A 123 -4.20 3.23 -28.95
C TYR A 123 -5.01 4.32 -28.25
N PHE A 124 -5.47 5.32 -28.99
CA PHE A 124 -6.23 6.46 -28.46
C PHE A 124 -7.44 6.04 -27.61
N TRP A 125 -8.22 5.07 -28.09
CA TRP A 125 -9.42 4.54 -27.43
C TRP A 125 -9.15 3.47 -26.36
N SER A 126 -7.90 2.99 -26.25
CA SER A 126 -7.55 1.99 -25.26
C SER A 126 -7.53 2.58 -23.84
N VAL A 127 -7.98 1.80 -22.86
CA VAL A 127 -7.94 2.18 -21.45
C VAL A 127 -6.49 2.32 -21.02
N ASP A 128 -6.15 3.48 -20.47
CA ASP A 128 -4.87 3.68 -19.78
C ASP A 128 -4.95 3.07 -18.38
N TRP A 129 -4.58 1.79 -18.28
CA TRP A 129 -4.62 1.05 -17.03
C TRP A 129 -3.63 1.55 -15.99
N ARG A 130 -2.48 2.12 -16.41
CA ARG A 130 -1.46 2.62 -15.48
C ARG A 130 -1.89 3.91 -14.79
N SER A 131 -2.68 4.76 -15.47
CA SER A 131 -3.30 5.95 -14.88
C SER A 131 -4.73 5.75 -14.37
N ARG A 132 -5.30 4.54 -14.56
CA ARG A 132 -6.68 4.21 -14.15
C ARG A 132 -6.88 4.22 -12.64
N TYR A 133 -5.85 3.86 -11.89
CA TYR A 133 -5.85 3.76 -10.45
C TYR A 133 -4.83 4.72 -9.83
N SER A 134 -5.04 5.06 -8.56
CA SER A 134 -4.11 5.83 -7.75
C SER A 134 -3.87 5.05 -6.46
N PHE A 135 -2.65 4.57 -6.28
CA PHE A 135 -2.26 3.79 -5.11
C PHE A 135 -1.77 4.73 -4.01
N GLU A 136 -2.43 4.66 -2.87
CA GLU A 136 -2.02 5.30 -1.64
C GLU A 136 -1.41 4.26 -0.71
N PHE A 137 -0.12 4.41 -0.44
CA PHE A 137 0.58 3.58 0.54
C PHE A 137 0.59 4.30 1.89
N LEU A 138 -0.18 3.80 2.85
CA LEU A 138 -0.17 4.28 4.22
C LEU A 138 1.00 3.66 4.98
N LEU A 139 2.06 4.45 5.19
CA LEU A 139 3.31 4.03 5.82
C LEU A 139 3.62 4.94 7.04
N PRO A 140 2.85 4.80 8.13
CA PRO A 140 3.19 5.40 9.43
C PRO A 140 4.47 4.76 10.00
N THR A 141 4.98 5.29 11.11
CA THR A 141 6.16 4.69 11.75
C THR A 141 5.84 3.37 12.44
N ALA A 142 6.86 2.54 12.67
CA ALA A 142 6.68 1.23 13.29
C ALA A 142 6.15 1.36 14.73
N GLU A 143 6.69 2.32 15.46
CA GLU A 143 6.30 2.66 16.84
C GLU A 143 4.81 3.00 16.90
N ARG A 144 4.32 3.72 15.88
CA ARG A 144 2.92 4.10 15.80
C ARG A 144 1.99 2.95 15.49
N ILE A 145 2.36 2.10 14.52
CA ILE A 145 1.60 0.88 14.25
C ILE A 145 1.54 0.03 15.52
N PHE A 146 2.67 -0.12 16.22
CA PHE A 146 2.75 -0.86 17.47
C PHE A 146 1.80 -0.28 18.53
N GLU A 147 1.79 1.04 18.74
CA GLU A 147 0.85 1.72 19.65
C GLU A 147 -0.62 1.43 19.28
N TRP A 148 -0.98 1.58 18.01
CA TRP A 148 -2.36 1.37 17.55
C TRP A 148 -2.80 -0.09 17.67
N ARG A 149 -1.93 -1.03 17.32
CA ARG A 149 -2.21 -2.47 17.45
C ARG A 149 -2.30 -2.87 18.92
N ARG A 150 -1.43 -2.36 19.80
CA ARG A 150 -1.52 -2.58 21.25
C ARG A 150 -2.82 -2.01 21.84
N ALA A 151 -3.22 -0.81 21.43
CA ALA A 151 -4.48 -0.21 21.87
C ALA A 151 -5.71 -1.01 21.41
N ARG A 152 -5.63 -1.63 20.22
CA ARG A 152 -6.68 -2.48 19.66
C ARG A 152 -6.73 -3.87 20.30
N ALA A 153 -5.58 -4.49 20.56
CA ALA A 153 -5.45 -5.76 21.27
C ALA A 153 -6.13 -5.72 22.65
N ARG A 154 -5.96 -4.61 23.38
CA ARG A 154 -6.64 -4.36 24.67
C ARG A 154 -8.17 -4.39 24.57
N ARG A 155 -8.74 -4.20 23.38
CA ARG A 155 -10.19 -4.25 23.11
C ARG A 155 -10.65 -5.64 22.64
N GLY A 156 -9.73 -6.61 22.47
CA GLY A 156 -10.04 -8.00 22.18
C GLY A 156 -10.54 -8.30 20.76
N THR A 157 -10.35 -7.38 19.79
CA THR A 157 -11.06 -7.48 18.51
C THR A 157 -10.33 -8.26 17.40
N HIS A 158 -9.02 -8.53 17.50
CA HIS A 158 -8.26 -9.20 16.43
C HIS A 158 -7.18 -10.20 16.92
N PRO A 159 -7.19 -11.47 16.47
CA PRO A 159 -6.18 -12.48 16.82
C PRO A 159 -4.75 -12.18 16.33
N VAL A 160 -4.62 -11.41 15.25
CA VAL A 160 -3.31 -11.00 14.69
C VAL A 160 -2.48 -10.14 15.65
N ASP A 161 -3.11 -9.54 16.67
CA ASP A 161 -2.44 -8.64 17.62
C ASP A 161 -1.97 -9.33 18.92
N THR A 162 -1.97 -10.67 18.97
CA THR A 162 -1.61 -11.44 20.18
C THR A 162 -0.10 -11.49 20.42
N GLU A 163 0.70 -11.51 19.34
CA GLU A 163 2.16 -11.41 19.37
C GLU A 163 2.60 -10.22 18.52
N LEU A 164 2.89 -9.09 19.17
CA LEU A 164 3.37 -7.88 18.49
C LEU A 164 4.90 -7.89 18.43
N ASP A 165 5.45 -8.21 17.27
CA ASP A 165 6.89 -8.10 16.97
C ASP A 165 7.16 -6.78 16.23
N GLU A 166 7.90 -5.87 16.87
CA GLU A 166 8.24 -4.56 16.30
C GLU A 166 9.15 -4.68 15.07
N ASP A 167 10.07 -5.65 15.06
CA ASP A 167 10.96 -5.89 13.93
C ASP A 167 10.16 -6.41 12.72
N GLN A 168 9.15 -7.25 12.99
CA GLN A 168 8.22 -7.69 11.95
C GLN A 168 7.49 -6.48 11.34
N ILE A 169 7.00 -5.54 12.16
CA ILE A 169 6.35 -4.31 11.68
C ILE A 169 7.32 -3.46 10.83
N ARG A 170 8.57 -3.31 11.27
CA ARG A 170 9.62 -2.59 10.51
C ARG A 170 9.86 -3.26 9.16
N GLN A 171 9.92 -4.59 9.12
CA GLN A 171 10.05 -5.33 7.88
C GLN A 171 8.85 -5.11 6.97
N GLN A 172 7.62 -5.23 7.48
CA GLN A 172 6.40 -4.99 6.70
C GLN A 172 6.41 -3.61 6.04
N LEU A 173 6.73 -2.57 6.83
CA LEU A 173 6.83 -1.20 6.32
C LEU A 173 7.89 -1.07 5.22
N SER A 174 9.04 -1.71 5.39
CA SER A 174 10.15 -1.68 4.42
C SER A 174 9.75 -2.37 3.10
N LEU A 175 9.10 -3.52 3.18
CA LEU A 175 8.58 -4.24 2.01
C LEU A 175 7.51 -3.42 1.26
N PHE A 176 6.59 -2.78 1.99
CA PHE A 176 5.60 -1.90 1.36
C PHE A 176 6.22 -0.64 0.74
N ALA A 177 7.26 -0.07 1.35
CA ALA A 177 7.99 1.07 0.79
C ALA A 177 8.70 0.68 -0.53
N LEU A 178 9.40 -0.46 -0.54
CA LEU A 178 10.02 -1.02 -1.75
C LEU A 178 8.98 -1.30 -2.84
N THR A 179 7.84 -1.88 -2.47
CA THR A 179 6.73 -2.14 -3.40
C THR A 179 6.20 -0.83 -4.01
N ALA A 180 6.01 0.20 -3.19
CA ALA A 180 5.54 1.52 -3.65
C ALA A 180 6.51 2.14 -4.65
N GLN A 181 7.82 2.08 -4.36
CA GLN A 181 8.85 2.58 -5.27
C GLN A 181 8.85 1.79 -6.58
N HIS A 182 8.81 0.47 -6.49
CA HIS A 182 8.82 -0.39 -7.66
C HIS A 182 7.59 -0.16 -8.56
N PHE A 183 6.42 0.07 -7.96
CA PHE A 183 5.21 0.46 -8.69
C PHE A 183 5.36 1.81 -9.41
N HIS A 184 5.96 2.80 -8.74
CA HIS A 184 6.25 4.12 -9.32
C HIS A 184 7.21 4.01 -10.52
N GLN A 185 8.32 3.28 -10.36
CA GLN A 185 9.30 3.03 -11.42
C GLN A 185 8.67 2.32 -12.64
N ASN A 186 7.64 1.51 -12.39
CA ASN A 186 6.85 0.85 -13.42
C ASN A 186 5.60 1.66 -13.83
N GLY A 187 5.60 2.98 -13.63
CA GLY A 187 4.63 3.91 -14.20
C GLY A 187 3.22 3.83 -13.63
N LEU A 188 3.00 3.15 -12.50
CA LEU A 188 1.75 3.26 -11.76
C LEU A 188 1.71 4.59 -10.99
N ARG A 189 0.52 5.14 -10.80
CA ARG A 189 0.36 6.34 -9.96
C ARG A 189 0.40 5.97 -8.49
N VAL A 190 1.49 6.33 -7.83
CA VAL A 190 1.75 6.00 -6.42
C VAL A 190 2.05 7.27 -5.64
N TYR A 191 1.57 7.32 -4.41
CA TYR A 191 2.06 8.26 -3.40
C TYR A 191 2.04 7.59 -2.03
N ILE A 192 2.88 8.10 -1.14
CA ILE A 192 3.01 7.61 0.23
C ILE A 192 2.37 8.62 1.17
N ARG A 193 1.66 8.13 2.18
CA ARG A 193 1.26 8.96 3.31
C ARG A 193 1.98 8.50 4.56
N ARG A 194 2.70 9.44 5.16
CA ARG A 194 3.35 9.29 6.47
C ARG A 194 2.54 10.05 7.50
N GLU A 195 2.57 9.58 8.75
CA GLU A 195 2.17 10.43 9.89
C GLU A 195 3.38 11.28 10.29
N THR A 196 3.60 12.36 9.55
CA THR A 196 4.27 13.55 10.08
C THR A 196 3.25 14.68 9.94
N GLN A 197 3.18 15.58 10.93
CA GLN A 197 2.18 16.65 11.06
C GLN A 197 1.57 17.10 9.72
N ASP A 198 0.24 17.12 9.66
CA ASP A 198 -0.61 17.54 8.52
C ASP A 198 -0.97 16.50 7.45
N TRP A 199 -0.61 15.23 7.64
CA TRP A 199 -0.98 14.13 6.73
C TRP A 199 -0.64 14.45 5.27
N ILE A 200 0.48 15.14 5.01
CA ILE A 200 0.84 15.55 3.66
C ILE A 200 1.23 14.30 2.84
N PRO A 201 0.67 14.10 1.63
CA PRO A 201 1.11 13.02 0.76
C PRO A 201 2.48 13.33 0.15
N TRP A 202 3.31 12.30 0.02
CA TRP A 202 4.66 12.35 -0.53
C TRP A 202 4.72 11.59 -1.85
N GLY A 203 5.40 12.16 -2.84
CA GLY A 203 5.62 11.54 -4.16
C GLY A 203 7.09 11.15 -4.34
N PHE A 204 7.33 10.10 -5.12
CA PHE A 204 8.67 9.74 -5.57
C PHE A 204 9.15 10.73 -6.63
N VAL A 205 10.43 11.09 -6.57
CA VAL A 205 11.08 11.96 -7.55
C VAL A 205 12.12 11.15 -8.33
N GLY A 206 12.09 11.25 -9.66
CA GLY A 206 12.93 10.47 -10.57
C GLY A 206 12.22 9.25 -11.19
N HIS A 207 12.87 8.63 -12.16
CA HIS A 207 12.45 7.42 -12.86
C HIS A 207 13.55 6.37 -12.82
#